data_AF-A0A1S3Q7S6-F1
#
_entry.id   AF-A0A1S3Q7S6-F1
#
_cell.length_a   1.000
_cell.length_b   1.000
_cell.length_c   1.000
_cell.angle_alpha   90.00
_cell.angle_beta   90.00
_cell.angle_gamma   90.00
#
_symmetry.space_group_name_H-M   'P 1'
#
loop_
_entity.id
_entity.type
_entity.pdbx_description
1 polymer ?
#
loop_
_entity_poly.entity_id
_entity_poly.type
_entity_poly.pdbx_seq_one_letter_code
_entity_poly.pdbx_strand_id
1 'polypeptide(L)'
;YYMDSRVTKVEDFMKTRLLDTLTEQITKVLKVVNSHAPGKKVWLGGVGPAWAGGTNNLSDTYAAGFLWLNTLGMAAMQGIDVVLRHSFFDYGYTHLVDQHFNPLPDYWFSLVFKRLVGPRVLAVRVAGLQRKPRPGRVIRDKLRIYAHCTSFH
;
A
#
# COMPACT_ATOMS: atom_id res chain seq x y z
N TYR A 1 -3.15 9.00 3.15
CA TYR A 1 -1.72 9.35 3.02
C TYR A 1 -0.97 8.84 4.23
N TYR A 2 0.26 8.36 4.06
CA TYR A 2 1.04 7.74 5.14
C TYR A 2 1.85 8.76 5.94
N MET A 3 2.42 9.77 5.28
CA MET A 3 3.27 10.74 5.97
C MET A 3 2.48 11.80 6.73
N ASP A 4 2.72 11.80 8.04
CA ASP A 4 2.62 12.93 8.96
C ASP A 4 4.07 13.38 9.28
N SER A 5 4.25 14.49 9.99
CA SER A 5 5.50 15.03 10.58
C SER A 5 6.44 14.01 11.26
N ARG A 6 5.98 12.78 11.47
CA ARG A 6 6.69 11.65 12.09
C ARG A 6 7.44 10.74 11.10
N VAL A 7 7.29 10.94 9.79
CA VAL A 7 8.00 10.20 8.74
C VAL A 7 9.05 11.12 8.13
N THR A 8 10.31 10.94 8.54
CA THR A 8 11.42 11.84 8.14
C THR A 8 12.61 11.09 7.55
N LYS A 9 12.66 9.75 7.68
CA LYS A 9 13.76 8.91 7.21
C LYS A 9 13.26 7.72 6.41
N VAL A 10 14.13 7.15 5.57
CA VAL A 10 13.86 5.93 4.78
C VAL A 10 13.43 4.77 5.68
N GLU A 11 14.07 4.63 6.84
CA GLU A 11 13.77 3.60 7.83
C GLU A 11 12.31 3.65 8.32
N ASP A 12 11.68 4.82 8.29
CA ASP A 12 10.29 4.98 8.72
C ASP A 12 9.32 4.27 7.78
N PHE A 13 9.67 4.11 6.50
CA PHE A 13 8.82 3.43 5.51
C PHE A 13 8.70 1.93 5.78
N MET A 14 9.69 1.39 6.49
CA MET A 14 9.74 -0.02 6.89
C MET A 14 9.15 -0.24 8.30
N LYS A 15 8.70 0.81 8.99
CA LYS A 15 8.05 0.67 10.29
C LYS A 15 6.68 0.04 10.12
N THR A 16 6.49 -1.10 10.78
CA THR A 16 5.27 -1.92 10.70
C THR A 16 4.04 -1.15 11.12
N ARG A 17 4.15 -0.33 12.17
CA ARG A 17 3.09 0.58 12.63
C ARG A 17 2.62 1.56 11.56
N LEU A 18 3.53 2.10 10.74
CA LEU A 18 3.15 2.99 9.64
C LEU A 18 2.32 2.24 8.60
N LEU A 19 2.80 1.05 8.23
CA LEU A 19 2.13 0.21 7.25
C LEU A 19 0.74 -0.24 7.72
N ASP A 20 0.55 -0.47 9.03
CA ASP A 20 -0.73 -0.89 9.63
C ASP A 20 -1.74 0.25 9.80
N THR A 21 -1.28 1.50 9.76
CA THR A 21 -2.16 2.68 9.94
C THR A 21 -3.25 2.72 8.87
N LEU A 22 -2.95 2.30 7.63
CA LEU A 22 -3.95 2.27 6.56
C LEU A 22 -5.08 1.26 6.84
N THR A 23 -4.79 0.13 7.48
CA THR A 23 -5.80 -0.89 7.81
C THR A 23 -6.87 -0.34 8.75
N GLU A 24 -6.45 0.41 9.76
CA GLU A 24 -7.39 1.02 10.71
C GLU A 24 -8.32 2.02 10.01
N GLN A 25 -7.80 2.80 9.05
CA GLN A 25 -8.60 3.77 8.31
C GLN A 25 -9.57 3.09 7.35
N ILE A 26 -9.12 2.09 6.59
CA ILE A 26 -9.99 1.31 5.69
C ILE A 26 -11.10 0.65 6.50
N THR A 27 -10.78 0.03 7.65
CA THR A 27 -11.76 -0.62 8.51
C THR A 27 -12.85 0.35 9.00
N LYS A 28 -12.47 1.59 9.37
CA LYS A 28 -13.44 2.62 9.78
C LYS A 28 -14.38 2.99 8.62
N VAL A 29 -13.83 3.22 7.43
CA VAL A 29 -14.62 3.56 6.24
C VAL A 29 -15.59 2.43 5.89
N LEU A 30 -15.11 1.19 5.85
CA LEU A 30 -15.93 0.02 5.53
C LEU A 30 -17.06 -0.18 6.54
N LYS A 31 -16.84 0.10 7.84
CA LYS A 31 -17.91 0.06 8.85
C LYS A 31 -19.03 1.05 8.54
N VAL A 32 -18.69 2.29 8.19
CA VAL A 32 -19.67 3.33 7.83
C VAL A 32 -20.43 2.96 6.56
N VAL A 33 -19.72 2.48 5.53
CA VAL A 33 -20.36 2.06 4.28
C VAL A 33 -21.29 0.88 4.53
N ASN A 34 -20.87 -0.13 5.30
CA ASN A 34 -21.71 -1.29 5.60
C ASN A 34 -22.96 -0.94 6.41
N SER A 35 -22.92 0.10 7.26
CA SER A 35 -24.08 0.52 8.05
C SER A 35 -25.07 1.39 7.26
N HIS A 36 -24.60 2.19 6.30
CA HIS A 36 -25.46 3.15 5.57
C HIS A 36 -25.76 2.75 4.12
N ALA A 37 -24.89 1.99 3.48
CA ALA A 37 -24.97 1.59 2.07
C ALA A 37 -24.32 0.21 1.84
N PRO A 38 -24.86 -0.86 2.47
CA PRO A 38 -24.28 -2.20 2.37
C PRO A 38 -24.15 -2.67 0.91
N GLY A 39 -23.01 -3.29 0.59
CA GLY A 39 -22.69 -3.77 -0.76
C GLY A 39 -22.21 -2.69 -1.74
N LYS A 40 -22.16 -1.41 -1.33
CA LYS A 40 -21.55 -0.36 -2.16
C LYS A 40 -20.04 -0.58 -2.28
N LYS A 41 -19.54 -0.41 -3.51
CA LYS A 41 -18.13 -0.49 -3.85
C LYS A 41 -17.36 0.69 -3.26
N VAL A 42 -16.16 0.43 -2.74
CA VAL A 42 -15.35 1.44 -2.02
C VAL A 42 -14.02 1.64 -2.73
N TRP A 43 -13.72 2.88 -3.08
CA TRP A 43 -12.54 3.26 -3.84
C TRP A 43 -11.65 4.20 -3.00
N LEU A 44 -10.33 4.02 -3.10
CA LEU A 44 -9.36 4.98 -2.57
C LEU A 44 -9.04 6.00 -3.66
N GLY A 45 -9.64 7.19 -3.56
CA GLY A 45 -9.61 8.23 -4.59
C GLY A 45 -8.29 8.99 -4.78
N GLY A 46 -7.31 8.77 -3.91
CA GLY A 46 -6.00 9.41 -3.99
C GLY A 46 -5.08 8.90 -2.89
N VAL A 47 -4.14 8.05 -3.26
CA VAL A 47 -3.15 7.47 -2.35
C VAL A 47 -1.77 7.84 -2.84
N GLY A 48 -0.98 8.44 -1.95
CA GLY A 48 0.45 8.66 -2.13
C GLY A 48 1.17 8.50 -0.78
N PRO A 49 2.50 8.42 -0.80
CA PRO A 49 3.29 8.30 0.42
C PRO A 49 3.04 9.51 1.33
N ALA A 50 2.98 10.74 0.79
CA ALA A 50 2.79 11.96 1.57
C ALA A 50 1.67 12.88 1.07
N TRP A 51 1.08 13.66 1.98
CA TRP A 51 0.00 14.62 1.71
C TRP A 51 0.48 15.92 1.05
N ALA A 52 1.74 16.33 1.26
CA ALA A 52 2.27 17.63 0.82
C ALA A 52 3.35 17.49 -0.26
N GLY A 53 3.01 16.84 -1.37
CA GLY A 53 3.92 16.70 -2.51
C GLY A 53 5.14 15.82 -2.24
N GLY A 54 5.15 14.97 -1.22
CA GLY A 54 6.25 14.04 -0.97
C GLY A 54 7.48 14.69 -0.32
N THR A 55 8.40 13.86 0.14
CA THR A 55 9.71 14.30 0.64
C THR A 55 10.76 13.85 -0.37
N ASN A 56 11.56 14.80 -0.87
CA ASN A 56 12.71 14.55 -1.74
C ASN A 56 13.65 13.52 -1.09
N ASN A 57 14.22 12.60 -1.88
CA ASN A 57 15.05 11.47 -1.43
C ASN A 57 14.34 10.43 -0.54
N LEU A 58 13.01 10.45 -0.49
CA LEU A 58 12.21 9.41 0.18
C LEU A 58 11.13 8.86 -0.75
N SER A 59 10.24 9.73 -1.22
CA SER A 59 9.01 9.34 -1.94
C SER A 59 9.22 8.92 -3.39
N ASP A 60 10.37 9.28 -3.95
CA ASP A 60 10.85 8.99 -5.31
C ASP A 60 11.85 7.81 -5.36
N THR A 61 12.15 7.21 -4.21
CA THR A 61 13.15 6.14 -4.08
C THR A 61 12.53 4.75 -4.10
N TYR A 62 13.39 3.72 -4.24
CA TYR A 62 12.99 2.31 -4.12
C TYR A 62 12.25 2.00 -2.80
N ALA A 63 12.60 2.70 -1.71
CA ALA A 63 11.98 2.47 -0.42
C ALA A 63 10.48 2.81 -0.40
N ALA A 64 10.03 3.77 -1.22
CA ALA A 64 8.61 4.10 -1.38
C ALA A 64 7.78 2.90 -1.86
N GLY A 65 8.42 1.99 -2.61
CA GLY A 65 7.82 0.75 -3.11
C GLY A 65 7.28 -0.15 -2.01
N PHE A 66 7.90 -0.17 -0.83
CA PHE A 66 7.38 -0.94 0.31
C PHE A 66 6.02 -0.44 0.78
N LEU A 67 5.85 0.89 0.88
CA LEU A 67 4.56 1.48 1.22
C LEU A 67 3.54 1.24 0.11
N TRP A 68 3.96 1.40 -1.15
CA TRP A 68 3.07 1.26 -2.30
C TRP A 68 2.54 -0.17 -2.46
N LEU A 69 3.42 -1.18 -2.50
CA LEU A 69 3.02 -2.58 -2.62
C LEU A 69 2.20 -3.06 -1.41
N ASN A 70 2.55 -2.61 -0.20
CA ASN A 70 1.75 -2.89 0.99
C ASN A 70 0.34 -2.30 0.88
N THR A 71 0.22 -1.07 0.38
CA THR A 71 -1.09 -0.43 0.16
C THR A 71 -1.95 -1.29 -0.75
N LEU A 72 -1.43 -1.70 -1.90
CA LEU A 72 -2.15 -2.51 -2.88
C LEU A 72 -2.61 -3.84 -2.27
N GLY A 73 -1.70 -4.56 -1.61
CA GLY A 73 -2.01 -5.84 -0.97
C GLY A 73 -3.06 -5.72 0.14
N MET A 74 -2.92 -4.74 1.03
CA MET A 74 -3.86 -4.54 2.13
C MET A 74 -5.22 -4.03 1.67
N ALA A 75 -5.26 -3.16 0.67
CA ALA A 75 -6.50 -2.67 0.09
C ALA A 75 -7.29 -3.81 -0.55
N ALA A 76 -6.62 -4.64 -1.36
CA ALA A 76 -7.23 -5.81 -1.98
C ALA A 76 -7.78 -6.80 -0.94
N MET A 77 -7.00 -7.13 0.09
CA MET A 77 -7.41 -8.04 1.17
C MET A 77 -8.61 -7.54 1.98
N GLN A 78 -8.81 -6.22 2.07
CA GLN A 78 -9.94 -5.60 2.79
C GLN A 78 -11.16 -5.33 1.90
N GLY A 79 -11.10 -5.67 0.61
CA GLY A 79 -12.23 -5.49 -0.31
C GLY A 79 -12.37 -4.07 -0.85
N ILE A 80 -11.28 -3.29 -0.89
CA ILE A 80 -11.25 -2.06 -1.68
C ILE A 80 -11.17 -2.43 -3.16
N ASP A 81 -12.08 -1.88 -3.96
CA ASP A 81 -12.21 -2.26 -5.37
C ASP A 81 -11.24 -1.51 -6.29
N VAL A 82 -10.91 -0.25 -5.95
CA VAL A 82 -10.03 0.61 -6.77
C VAL A 82 -9.08 1.40 -5.87
N VAL A 83 -7.82 1.47 -6.28
CA VAL A 83 -6.79 2.31 -5.65
C VAL A 83 -6.23 3.28 -6.70
N LEU A 84 -6.49 4.57 -6.54
CA LEU A 84 -5.95 5.61 -7.39
C LEU A 84 -4.63 6.13 -6.81
N ARG A 85 -3.53 5.92 -7.55
CA ARG A 85 -2.21 6.45 -7.19
C ARG A 85 -2.13 7.94 -7.54
N HIS A 86 -1.87 8.76 -6.54
CA HIS A 86 -1.59 10.18 -6.72
C HIS A 86 -0.06 10.41 -6.68
N SER A 87 0.60 10.90 -7.73
CA SER A 87 0.13 11.17 -9.10
C SER A 87 0.81 10.26 -10.14
N PHE A 88 0.29 10.23 -11.36
CA PHE A 88 0.96 9.54 -12.47
C PHE A 88 2.18 10.35 -12.95
N PHE A 89 1.98 11.65 -13.22
CA PHE A 89 2.97 12.57 -13.76
C PHE A 89 2.91 13.91 -13.01
N ASP A 90 4.07 14.57 -12.89
CA ASP A 90 4.28 15.96 -12.50
C ASP A 90 3.37 16.54 -11.39
N TYR A 91 3.49 15.98 -10.16
CA TYR A 91 2.93 16.60 -8.96
C TYR A 91 3.81 16.30 -7.72
N GLY A 92 4.66 17.26 -7.35
CA GLY A 92 5.63 17.12 -6.26
C GLY A 92 6.56 15.91 -6.46
N TYR A 93 7.05 15.32 -5.38
CA TYR A 93 7.85 14.09 -5.27
C TYR A 93 7.01 12.80 -5.15
N THR A 94 5.73 12.79 -5.58
CA THR A 94 4.84 11.61 -5.46
C THR A 94 4.45 10.96 -6.79
N HIS A 95 5.01 11.46 -7.89
CA HIS A 95 4.72 11.01 -9.24
C HIS A 95 5.31 9.63 -9.53
N LEU A 96 4.75 8.91 -10.50
CA LEU A 96 5.32 7.68 -11.04
C LEU A 96 6.36 7.97 -12.13
N VAL A 97 6.19 9.08 -12.85
CA VAL A 97 7.06 9.51 -13.95
C VAL A 97 7.47 10.97 -13.72
N ASP A 98 8.77 11.25 -13.80
CA ASP A 98 9.34 12.58 -13.56
C ASP A 98 9.13 13.53 -14.74
N GLN A 99 9.50 14.81 -14.57
CA GLN A 99 9.37 15.85 -15.61
C GLN A 99 10.22 15.60 -16.86
N HIS A 100 11.21 14.72 -16.78
CA HIS A 100 12.05 14.30 -17.90
C HIS A 100 11.55 13.00 -18.55
N PHE A 101 10.34 12.54 -18.18
CA PHE A 101 9.72 11.30 -18.63
C PHE A 101 10.46 10.02 -18.22
N ASN A 102 11.27 10.09 -17.16
CA ASN A 102 11.87 8.90 -16.58
C ASN A 102 10.91 8.23 -15.60
N PRO A 103 10.67 6.91 -15.72
CA PRO A 103 9.88 6.17 -14.75
C PRO A 103 10.66 5.96 -13.45
N LEU A 104 10.05 6.34 -12.33
CA LEU A 104 10.57 6.10 -10.98
C LEU A 104 10.32 4.65 -10.52
N PRO A 105 10.96 4.17 -9.44
CA PRO A 105 10.82 2.78 -8.98
C PRO A 105 9.37 2.31 -8.79
N ASP A 106 8.49 3.17 -8.27
CA ASP A 106 7.06 2.86 -8.10
C ASP A 106 6.32 2.64 -9.42
N TYR A 107 6.77 3.26 -10.52
CA TYR A 107 6.23 2.97 -11.85
C TYR A 107 6.48 1.52 -12.25
N TRP A 108 7.73 1.06 -12.08
CA TRP A 108 8.11 -0.31 -12.41
C TRP A 108 7.39 -1.33 -11.53
N PHE A 109 7.27 -1.05 -10.22
CA PHE A 109 6.44 -1.89 -9.34
C PHE A 109 4.98 -1.95 -9.78
N SER A 110 4.41 -0.80 -10.16
CA SER A 110 3.04 -0.73 -10.67
C SER A 110 2.87 -1.51 -11.97
N LEU A 111 3.86 -1.44 -12.87
CA LEU A 111 3.86 -2.19 -14.13
C LEU A 111 3.91 -3.70 -13.88
N VAL A 112 4.83 -4.18 -13.03
CA VAL A 112 4.93 -5.60 -12.67
C VAL A 112 3.65 -6.08 -12.00
N PHE A 113 3.10 -5.29 -11.05
CA PHE A 113 1.82 -5.60 -10.42
C PHE A 113 0.70 -5.75 -11.46
N LYS A 114 0.59 -4.80 -12.38
CA LYS A 114 -0.42 -4.81 -13.44
C LYS A 114 -0.30 -6.02 -14.38
N ARG A 115 0.91 -6.52 -14.62
CA ARG A 115 1.17 -7.67 -15.49
C ARG A 115 0.96 -9.02 -14.81
N LEU A 116 1.25 -9.13 -13.51
CA LEU A 116 1.27 -10.41 -12.81
C LEU A 116 0.03 -10.65 -11.93
N VAL A 117 -0.54 -9.61 -11.35
CA VAL A 117 -1.56 -9.72 -10.30
C VAL A 117 -2.96 -9.57 -10.88
N GLY A 118 -3.75 -10.65 -10.82
CA GLY A 118 -5.12 -10.69 -11.30
C GLY A 118 -6.15 -10.17 -10.28
N PRO A 119 -7.42 -9.99 -10.70
CA PRO A 119 -8.46 -9.37 -9.88
C PRO A 119 -8.97 -10.26 -8.73
N ARG A 120 -8.75 -11.59 -8.80
CA ARG A 120 -9.23 -12.53 -7.77
C ARG A 120 -8.24 -12.59 -6.61
N VAL A 121 -8.63 -12.00 -5.48
CA VAL A 121 -7.85 -12.01 -4.23
C VAL A 121 -7.96 -13.38 -3.54
N LEU A 122 -6.85 -13.89 -3.02
CA LEU A 122 -6.78 -15.16 -2.29
C LEU A 122 -6.40 -14.92 -0.82
N ALA A 123 -6.94 -15.73 0.07
CA ALA A 123 -6.57 -15.69 1.49
C ALA A 123 -5.27 -16.47 1.74
N VAL A 124 -4.27 -15.80 2.30
CA VAL A 124 -3.01 -16.44 2.72
C VAL A 124 -2.99 -16.65 4.22
N ARG A 125 -2.61 -17.86 4.65
CA ARG A 125 -2.37 -18.18 6.07
C ARG A 125 -0.96 -18.74 6.22
N VAL A 126 -0.13 -18.09 7.00
CA VAL A 126 1.25 -18.55 7.24
C VAL A 126 1.27 -19.45 8.47
N ALA A 127 1.61 -20.73 8.27
CA ALA A 127 1.83 -21.68 9.36
C ALA A 127 2.99 -21.18 10.24
N GLY A 128 2.74 -21.00 11.55
CA GLY A 128 3.74 -20.48 12.51
C GLY A 128 3.55 -19.02 12.95
N LEU A 129 2.83 -18.18 12.19
CA LEU A 129 2.42 -16.83 12.64
C LEU A 129 1.23 -16.86 13.63
N GLN A 130 0.47 -17.96 13.65
CA GLN A 130 -0.68 -18.21 14.55
C GLN A 130 -0.29 -18.48 16.03
N ARG A 131 1.00 -18.57 16.35
CA ARG A 131 1.51 -19.25 17.56
C ARG A 131 1.58 -18.48 18.90
N LYS A 132 0.73 -17.51 19.27
CA LYS A 132 0.98 -16.55 20.40
C LYS A 132 2.39 -15.87 20.40
N PRO A 133 2.51 -14.55 20.61
CA PRO A 133 3.83 -13.92 20.66
C PRO A 133 4.67 -14.52 21.78
N ARG A 134 5.88 -15.02 21.48
CA ARG A 134 6.89 -15.31 22.52
C ARG A 134 7.67 -14.02 22.78
N PRO A 135 7.92 -13.62 24.03
CA PRO A 135 8.74 -12.45 24.33
C PRO A 135 10.13 -12.61 23.69
N GLY A 136 10.61 -11.59 22.97
CA GLY A 136 11.98 -11.53 22.44
C GLY A 136 12.23 -12.05 21.02
N ARG A 137 11.25 -12.65 20.32
CA ARG A 137 11.37 -12.99 18.88
C ARG A 137 10.10 -12.63 18.13
N VAL A 138 10.00 -11.39 17.68
CA VAL A 138 8.90 -10.89 16.84
C VAL A 138 9.40 -10.75 15.40
N ILE A 139 9.48 -11.87 14.67
CA ILE A 139 9.57 -11.86 13.19
C ILE A 139 8.17 -11.51 12.59
N ARG A 140 7.12 -11.56 13.42
CA ARG A 140 5.70 -11.48 13.05
C ARG A 140 5.30 -10.25 12.27
N ASP A 141 5.99 -9.12 12.46
CA ASP A 141 5.51 -7.84 11.94
C ASP A 141 6.22 -7.44 10.64
N LYS A 142 7.30 -8.13 10.26
CA LYS A 142 8.17 -7.75 9.13
C LYS A 142 7.88 -8.48 7.83
N LEU A 143 7.25 -9.67 7.88
CA LEU A 143 6.89 -10.44 6.69
C LEU A 143 5.42 -10.20 6.32
N ARG A 144 5.18 -9.68 5.11
CA ARG A 144 3.83 -9.44 4.57
C ARG A 144 3.66 -10.21 3.28
N ILE A 145 2.59 -11.00 3.20
CA ILE A 145 2.31 -11.87 2.07
C ILE A 145 0.88 -11.63 1.61
N TYR A 146 0.74 -11.39 0.30
CA TYR A 146 -0.54 -11.23 -0.39
C TYR A 146 -0.58 -12.22 -1.55
N ALA A 147 -1.75 -12.76 -1.86
CA ALA A 147 -1.90 -13.68 -2.98
C ALA A 147 -3.14 -13.34 -3.80
N HIS A 148 -2.99 -13.49 -5.10
CA HIS A 148 -4.04 -13.32 -6.09
C HIS A 148 -3.91 -14.43 -7.12
N CYS A 149 -4.99 -14.74 -7.84
CA CYS A 149 -4.84 -15.45 -9.10
C CYS A 149 -3.96 -14.63 -10.06
N THR A 150 -3.18 -15.32 -10.89
CA THR A 150 -2.36 -14.67 -11.91
C THR A 150 -3.23 -13.89 -12.90
N SER A 151 -2.72 -12.76 -13.37
CA SER A 151 -3.35 -12.05 -14.49
C SER A 151 -3.24 -12.88 -15.76
N PHE A 152 -4.36 -13.18 -16.39
CA PHE A 152 -4.41 -13.74 -17.73
C PHE A 152 -4.78 -12.58 -18.66
N HIS A 153 -3.84 -12.17 -19.51
CA HIS A 153 -4.13 -11.28 -20.62
C HIS A 153 -4.76 -12.08 -21.76
#